data_AF-A0A7C8FGW5-F1
#
_entry.id   AF-A0A7C8FGW5-F1
#
_cell.length_a   1.000
_cell.length_b   1.000
_cell.length_c   1.000
_cell.angle_alpha   90.00
_cell.angle_beta   90.00
_cell.angle_gamma   90.00
#
_symmetry.space_group_name_H-M   'P 1'
#
loop_
_entity.id
_entity.type
_entity.pdbx_description
1 polymer ?
#
loop_
_entity_poly.entity_id
_entity_poly.type
_entity_poly.pdbx_seq_one_letter_code
_entity_poly.pdbx_strand_id
1 'polypeptide(L)'
;DNLAGELYRKFCSRCHIGIENSDSYSATHSSGCAACHFPFNDSATNIGKDKTINGKAGYSATHKMEALPDTKVCTRCHNRSGRIGYSYQGLYDGNNSLVPTRLGEPGSEVGSGARNLTHITPDVHFSAGMECIDCHTSRDVMGDGYSYQNMYRQTEITCEDCHGTPTAMPVYREITRENDEALRESRSYRQPAVSGMRMIQTAKGRSYSNVFYRDGSVWLQGKRSGKLHKSKVITGTPEHTIAGHGRLECYSCHSKTVVQCYGCHTMYDKRKKGYDFMEDEESPGAFSETEDYRMLYPFPLALNQRGRISPVTPGCQTFVTVTEADGNLSKSEYVSKFRGSQQLRFAPFYSHNTGKKALDCVQCHGNPAFLGFGQHIVEGNSIKGTLICEKSGSKPLDGFLTMKDGRTRAYSAITRENSRPLNDAEVKRTLSVNLCLPCHGKATDPIYRKGITYRALDDTRHRRLLSGNRP
;
A
#
# COMPACT_ATOMS: atom_id res chain seq x y z
N ASP A 1 -9.47 29.63 -8.35
CA ASP A 1 -9.24 28.62 -7.30
C ASP A 1 -9.34 27.14 -7.71
N ASN A 2 -9.39 26.77 -9.00
CA ASN A 2 -9.51 25.37 -9.44
C ASN A 2 -8.20 24.56 -9.42
N LEU A 3 -7.29 24.82 -8.48
CA LEU A 3 -5.93 24.22 -8.49
C LEU A 3 -5.96 22.69 -8.43
N ALA A 4 -6.90 22.10 -7.68
CA ALA A 4 -7.04 20.65 -7.60
C ALA A 4 -7.50 20.04 -8.94
N GLY A 5 -8.38 20.73 -9.67
CA GLY A 5 -8.79 20.33 -11.01
C GLY A 5 -7.64 20.42 -12.01
N GLU A 6 -6.88 21.50 -11.97
CA GLU A 6 -5.67 21.67 -12.80
C GLU A 6 -4.63 20.58 -12.52
N LEU A 7 -4.37 20.27 -11.24
CA LEU A 7 -3.43 19.21 -10.86
C LEU A 7 -3.88 17.84 -11.40
N TYR A 8 -5.18 17.56 -11.31
CA TYR A 8 -5.74 16.34 -11.89
C TYR A 8 -5.53 16.29 -13.41
N ARG A 9 -5.96 17.33 -14.13
CA ARG A 9 -5.93 17.42 -15.59
C ARG A 9 -4.53 17.39 -16.19
N LYS A 10 -3.55 17.98 -15.51
CA LYS A 10 -2.21 18.22 -16.08
C LYS A 10 -1.10 17.38 -15.48
N PHE A 11 -1.37 16.69 -14.36
CA PHE A 11 -0.33 15.93 -13.65
C PHE A 11 -0.78 14.51 -13.32
N CYS A 12 -1.96 14.35 -12.69
CA CYS A 12 -2.38 13.04 -12.19
C CYS A 12 -3.01 12.13 -13.27
N SER A 13 -3.75 12.71 -14.20
CA SER A 13 -4.53 11.96 -15.21
C SER A 13 -3.67 11.24 -16.26
N ARG A 14 -2.39 11.59 -16.41
CA ARG A 14 -1.44 10.91 -17.33
C ARG A 14 -1.44 9.38 -17.22
N CYS A 15 -1.66 8.83 -16.02
CA CYS A 15 -1.64 7.39 -15.76
C CYS A 15 -3.05 6.77 -15.68
N HIS A 16 -4.11 7.54 -15.90
CA HIS A 16 -5.48 7.03 -15.86
C HIS A 16 -5.76 6.15 -17.07
N ILE A 17 -6.55 5.09 -16.88
CA ILE A 17 -6.83 4.07 -17.91
C ILE A 17 -7.46 4.64 -19.19
N GLY A 18 -8.08 5.82 -19.13
CA GLY A 18 -8.63 6.49 -20.32
C GLY A 18 -7.59 7.19 -21.20
N ILE A 19 -6.34 7.31 -20.75
CA ILE A 19 -5.27 8.04 -21.42
C ILE A 19 -4.30 7.07 -22.08
N GLU A 20 -3.90 7.38 -23.31
CA GLU A 20 -2.83 6.66 -24.02
C GLU A 20 -1.46 7.26 -23.68
N ASN A 21 -0.44 6.42 -23.62
CA ASN A 21 0.94 6.83 -23.46
C ASN A 21 1.80 6.04 -24.46
N SER A 22 2.31 6.69 -25.50
CA SER A 22 3.13 6.04 -26.53
C SER A 22 4.64 6.12 -26.24
N ASP A 23 5.08 7.07 -25.41
CA ASP A 23 6.47 7.57 -25.46
C ASP A 23 7.29 7.25 -24.19
N SER A 24 6.82 6.31 -23.37
CA SER A 24 7.46 6.00 -22.09
C SER A 24 7.99 4.57 -22.04
N TYR A 25 9.32 4.41 -21.99
CA TYR A 25 9.93 3.10 -21.74
C TYR A 25 9.29 2.38 -20.55
N SER A 26 8.88 1.13 -20.74
CA SER A 26 8.21 0.27 -19.74
C SER A 26 6.91 0.84 -19.13
N ALA A 27 6.39 1.96 -19.64
CA ALA A 27 5.12 2.55 -19.23
C ALA A 27 4.19 2.89 -20.40
N THR A 28 4.55 2.57 -21.63
CA THR A 28 3.65 2.70 -22.78
C THR A 28 2.44 1.80 -22.64
N HIS A 29 1.25 2.34 -22.89
CA HIS A 29 -0.02 1.62 -22.90
C HIS A 29 -1.03 2.34 -23.78
N SER A 30 -1.99 1.59 -24.32
CA SER A 30 -3.20 2.15 -24.95
C SER A 30 -4.19 2.62 -23.87
N SER A 31 -5.41 2.95 -24.26
CA SER A 31 -6.49 3.37 -23.38
C SER A 31 -7.61 2.32 -23.26
N GLY A 32 -8.48 2.50 -22.27
CA GLY A 32 -9.66 1.66 -22.04
C GLY A 32 -9.34 0.18 -21.89
N CYS A 33 -10.14 -0.67 -22.55
CA CYS A 33 -9.93 -2.13 -22.53
C CYS A 33 -8.57 -2.54 -23.11
N ALA A 34 -8.07 -1.79 -24.08
CA ALA A 34 -6.83 -2.12 -24.77
C ALA A 34 -5.59 -1.91 -23.90
N ALA A 35 -5.66 -0.98 -22.94
CA ALA A 35 -4.61 -0.76 -21.95
C ALA A 35 -4.19 -2.05 -21.22
N CYS A 36 -5.14 -2.96 -20.99
CA CYS A 36 -4.89 -4.22 -20.31
C CYS A 36 -4.81 -5.43 -21.24
N HIS A 37 -5.68 -5.47 -22.25
CA HIS A 37 -5.87 -6.67 -23.07
C HIS A 37 -5.00 -6.72 -24.32
N PHE A 38 -4.22 -5.67 -24.64
CA PHE A 38 -3.19 -5.69 -25.69
C PHE A 38 -1.82 -5.34 -25.11
N PRO A 39 -1.09 -6.33 -24.53
CA PRO A 39 0.14 -6.05 -23.81
C PRO A 39 1.24 -5.44 -24.69
N PHE A 40 1.94 -4.46 -24.13
CA PHE A 40 3.11 -3.83 -24.73
C PHE A 40 4.41 -4.50 -24.23
N ASN A 41 5.48 -4.43 -25.02
CA ASN A 41 6.84 -4.67 -24.53
C ASN A 41 7.46 -3.35 -24.03
N ASP A 42 8.65 -3.39 -23.44
CA ASP A 42 9.21 -2.19 -22.78
C ASP A 42 9.49 -1.03 -23.75
N SER A 43 9.80 -1.34 -25.01
CA SER A 43 10.08 -0.36 -26.07
C SER A 43 8.86 -0.04 -26.95
N ALA A 44 7.65 -0.48 -26.59
CA ALA A 44 6.43 -0.23 -27.35
C ALA A 44 6.52 -0.60 -28.85
N THR A 45 7.27 -1.64 -29.18
CA THR A 45 7.54 -2.03 -30.57
C THR A 45 6.74 -3.28 -30.93
N ASN A 46 6.04 -3.28 -32.06
CA ASN A 46 5.33 -4.49 -32.48
C ASN A 46 6.32 -5.56 -32.95
N ILE A 47 6.19 -6.75 -32.38
CA ILE A 47 6.98 -7.95 -32.72
C ILE A 47 6.08 -9.07 -33.28
N GLY A 48 4.84 -8.72 -33.65
CA GLY A 48 3.85 -9.65 -34.18
C GLY A 48 4.07 -10.00 -35.66
N LYS A 49 3.20 -10.83 -36.22
CA LYS A 49 3.27 -11.24 -37.63
C LYS A 49 2.57 -10.28 -38.60
N ASP A 50 2.04 -9.17 -38.09
CA ASP A 50 1.37 -8.16 -38.91
C ASP A 50 2.41 -7.37 -39.70
N LYS A 51 2.49 -7.63 -41.01
CA LYS A 51 3.47 -7.00 -41.90
C LYS A 51 3.32 -5.48 -42.01
N THR A 52 2.15 -4.93 -41.67
CA THR A 52 1.90 -3.49 -41.81
C THR A 52 2.49 -2.67 -40.66
N ILE A 53 2.71 -3.30 -39.50
CA ILE A 53 3.20 -2.63 -38.29
C ILE A 53 4.37 -3.32 -37.60
N ASN A 54 4.80 -4.50 -38.04
CA ASN A 54 5.97 -5.18 -37.49
C ASN A 54 7.19 -4.23 -37.48
N GLY A 55 7.87 -4.14 -36.32
CA GLY A 55 9.01 -3.26 -36.11
C GLY A 55 8.66 -1.79 -35.84
N LYS A 56 7.39 -1.38 -35.95
CA LYS A 56 6.96 -0.01 -35.64
C LYS A 56 6.79 0.19 -34.13
N ALA A 57 7.21 1.35 -33.65
CA ALA A 57 6.99 1.82 -32.28
C ALA A 57 5.56 2.38 -32.11
N GLY A 58 5.13 2.52 -30.85
CA GLY A 58 3.79 3.03 -30.49
C GLY A 58 2.68 1.97 -30.52
N TYR A 59 3.03 0.69 -30.69
CA TYR A 59 2.06 -0.41 -30.78
C TYR A 59 2.28 -1.44 -29.68
N SER A 60 1.22 -2.18 -29.37
CA SER A 60 1.31 -3.37 -28.52
C SER A 60 2.30 -4.37 -29.12
N ALA A 61 2.87 -5.24 -28.27
CA ALA A 61 3.87 -6.21 -28.70
C ALA A 61 3.33 -7.12 -29.79
N THR A 62 2.03 -7.44 -29.75
CA THR A 62 1.33 -8.18 -30.80
C THR A 62 -0.13 -7.72 -30.91
N HIS A 63 -0.78 -7.97 -32.05
CA HIS A 63 -2.23 -7.78 -32.25
C HIS A 63 -3.10 -8.88 -31.60
N LYS A 64 -2.57 -9.60 -30.60
CA LYS A 64 -3.32 -10.63 -29.88
C LYS A 64 -3.93 -10.04 -28.62
N MET A 65 -5.24 -10.18 -28.49
CA MET A 65 -5.94 -9.87 -27.25
C MET A 65 -5.64 -10.95 -26.20
N GLU A 66 -5.22 -10.54 -25.00
CA GLU A 66 -4.98 -11.42 -23.87
C GLU A 66 -6.13 -11.32 -22.87
N ALA A 67 -6.88 -12.41 -22.69
CA ALA A 67 -8.00 -12.45 -21.73
C ALA A 67 -7.52 -12.28 -20.28
N LEU A 68 -6.30 -12.75 -19.98
CA LEU A 68 -5.68 -12.66 -18.67
C LEU A 68 -4.36 -11.89 -18.78
N PRO A 69 -4.32 -10.61 -18.37
CA PRO A 69 -3.09 -9.84 -18.39
C PRO A 69 -2.10 -10.35 -17.34
N ASP A 70 -0.81 -10.17 -17.63
CA ASP A 70 0.26 -10.48 -16.68
C ASP A 70 0.52 -9.32 -15.72
N THR A 71 1.42 -9.53 -14.75
CA THR A 71 1.82 -8.48 -13.80
C THR A 71 2.42 -7.24 -14.49
N LYS A 72 3.08 -7.40 -15.65
CA LYS A 72 3.73 -6.28 -16.34
C LYS A 72 2.71 -5.23 -16.78
N VAL A 73 1.55 -5.66 -17.28
CA VAL A 73 0.43 -4.78 -17.64
C VAL A 73 0.06 -3.85 -16.48
N CYS A 74 -0.11 -4.39 -15.26
CA CYS A 74 -0.45 -3.59 -14.09
C CYS A 74 0.68 -2.62 -13.72
N THR A 75 1.92 -3.09 -13.80
CA THR A 75 3.09 -2.31 -13.38
C THR A 75 3.34 -1.10 -14.28
N ARG A 76 2.86 -1.07 -15.53
CA ARG A 76 2.99 0.07 -16.45
C ARG A 76 2.37 1.37 -15.93
N CYS A 77 1.31 1.27 -15.12
CA CYS A 77 0.69 2.40 -14.45
C CYS A 77 1.03 2.42 -12.94
N HIS A 78 1.02 1.26 -12.30
CA HIS A 78 1.24 1.13 -10.85
C HIS A 78 2.72 1.14 -10.41
N ASN A 79 3.62 1.62 -11.27
CA ASN A 79 5.05 1.85 -10.96
C ASN A 79 5.37 3.22 -10.34
N ARG A 80 4.38 4.10 -10.20
CA ARG A 80 4.51 5.44 -9.58
C ARG A 80 3.55 5.59 -8.40
N SER A 81 3.54 6.78 -7.79
CA SER A 81 2.69 7.11 -6.64
C SER A 81 2.90 6.09 -5.51
N GLY A 82 1.92 5.26 -5.17
CA GLY A 82 2.08 4.20 -4.17
C GLY A 82 3.13 3.13 -4.52
N ARG A 83 3.60 3.07 -5.78
CA ARG A 83 4.63 2.13 -6.28
C ARG A 83 4.31 0.66 -5.98
N ILE A 84 3.03 0.33 -5.88
CA ILE A 84 2.54 -1.01 -5.50
C ILE A 84 3.01 -2.10 -6.46
N GLY A 85 3.15 -1.78 -7.76
CA GLY A 85 3.66 -2.72 -8.74
C GLY A 85 5.13 -3.09 -8.49
N TYR A 86 5.94 -2.13 -8.02
CA TYR A 86 7.33 -2.38 -7.69
C TYR A 86 7.50 -3.07 -6.34
N SER A 87 6.84 -2.58 -5.29
CA SER A 87 6.95 -3.18 -3.96
C SER A 87 6.44 -4.63 -3.92
N TYR A 88 5.42 -4.98 -4.71
CA TYR A 88 4.97 -6.37 -4.88
C TYR A 88 6.07 -7.27 -5.45
N GLN A 89 6.76 -6.77 -6.47
CA GLN A 89 7.86 -7.48 -7.14
C GLN A 89 9.19 -7.44 -6.36
N GLY A 90 9.26 -6.69 -5.25
CA GLY A 90 10.50 -6.51 -4.50
C GLY A 90 11.45 -5.49 -5.12
N LEU A 91 10.90 -4.44 -5.73
CA LEU A 91 11.64 -3.36 -6.36
C LEU A 91 11.36 -2.02 -5.66
N TYR A 92 12.37 -1.14 -5.65
CA TYR A 92 12.28 0.19 -5.06
C TYR A 92 13.09 1.22 -5.85
N ASP A 93 12.46 2.35 -6.17
CA ASP A 93 13.02 3.41 -7.00
C ASP A 93 13.79 4.47 -6.19
N GLY A 94 14.14 4.21 -4.92
CA GLY A 94 15.09 5.05 -4.15
C GLY A 94 14.63 6.49 -3.93
N ASN A 95 15.48 7.31 -3.31
CA ASN A 95 15.36 8.77 -3.41
C ASN A 95 15.91 9.19 -4.78
N ASN A 96 15.12 9.88 -5.59
CA ASN A 96 15.47 10.31 -6.95
C ASN A 96 15.90 9.21 -7.95
N SER A 97 15.78 7.92 -7.62
CA SER A 97 16.09 6.77 -8.50
C SER A 97 17.52 6.71 -9.05
N LEU A 98 18.41 7.55 -8.52
CA LEU A 98 19.79 7.69 -8.94
C LEU A 98 20.76 7.66 -7.75
N VAL A 99 20.25 7.64 -6.51
CA VAL A 99 21.09 7.48 -5.32
C VAL A 99 21.65 6.06 -5.33
N PRO A 100 22.98 5.89 -5.37
CA PRO A 100 23.59 4.58 -5.33
C PRO A 100 23.23 3.83 -4.06
N THR A 101 22.83 2.57 -4.19
CA THR A 101 22.48 1.74 -3.03
C THR A 101 23.48 0.64 -2.75
N ARG A 102 24.38 0.36 -3.71
CA ARG A 102 25.43 -0.64 -3.57
C ARG A 102 26.66 -0.25 -4.38
N LEU A 103 27.81 -0.14 -3.71
CA LEU A 103 29.12 0.12 -4.33
C LEU A 103 29.21 1.39 -5.19
N GLY A 104 28.35 2.39 -4.96
CA GLY A 104 28.34 3.60 -5.79
C GLY A 104 27.62 3.46 -7.13
N GLU A 105 27.03 2.29 -7.41
CA GLU A 105 26.27 2.04 -8.64
C GLU A 105 24.77 2.31 -8.46
N PRO A 106 24.07 2.80 -9.52
CA PRO A 106 22.63 2.84 -9.56
C PRO A 106 21.99 1.45 -9.46
N GLY A 107 20.66 1.42 -9.29
CA GLY A 107 19.89 0.18 -9.32
C GLY A 107 20.06 -0.61 -10.63
N SER A 108 20.05 -1.94 -10.55
CA SER A 108 20.31 -2.83 -11.69
C SER A 108 19.16 -2.89 -12.70
N GLU A 109 17.95 -2.53 -12.28
CA GLU A 109 16.75 -2.59 -13.12
C GLU A 109 16.36 -1.21 -13.62
N VAL A 110 16.03 -1.10 -14.89
CA VAL A 110 15.55 0.16 -15.48
C VAL A 110 14.02 0.21 -15.38
N GLY A 111 13.50 1.20 -14.67
CA GLY A 111 12.07 1.48 -14.60
C GLY A 111 11.60 2.46 -15.66
N SER A 112 10.34 2.89 -15.57
CA SER A 112 9.84 3.92 -16.48
C SER A 112 10.47 5.31 -16.25
N GLY A 113 10.83 5.98 -17.35
CA GLY A 113 11.61 7.22 -17.33
C GLY A 113 13.08 6.99 -16.98
N ALA A 114 13.82 8.05 -16.66
CA ALA A 114 15.22 7.96 -16.23
C ALA A 114 15.33 7.49 -14.76
N ARG A 115 14.81 6.30 -14.43
CA ARG A 115 14.80 5.74 -13.07
C ARG A 115 15.44 4.36 -13.01
N ASN A 116 16.33 4.17 -12.05
CA ASN A 116 16.89 2.87 -11.72
C ASN A 116 16.25 2.32 -10.43
N LEU A 117 16.02 1.02 -10.41
CA LEU A 117 15.35 0.31 -9.32
C LEU A 117 16.31 -0.65 -8.64
N THR A 118 16.12 -0.75 -7.33
CA THR A 118 16.94 -1.56 -6.43
C THR A 118 16.08 -2.65 -5.82
N HIS A 119 16.70 -3.78 -5.50
CA HIS A 119 15.98 -4.93 -4.96
C HIS A 119 15.74 -4.78 -3.45
N ILE A 120 14.49 -4.97 -3.05
CA ILE A 120 14.04 -5.14 -1.67
C ILE A 120 13.40 -6.52 -1.51
N THR A 121 12.97 -6.88 -0.30
CA THR A 121 12.25 -8.16 -0.11
C THR A 121 10.92 -8.11 -0.89
N PRO A 122 10.64 -9.05 -1.82
CA PRO A 122 9.36 -9.10 -2.52
C PRO A 122 8.22 -9.57 -1.63
N ASP A 123 6.99 -9.38 -2.09
CA ASP A 123 5.81 -9.97 -1.48
C ASP A 123 5.91 -11.51 -1.50
N VAL A 124 5.43 -12.15 -0.43
CA VAL A 124 5.42 -13.61 -0.32
C VAL A 124 4.59 -14.28 -1.40
N HIS A 125 3.50 -13.65 -1.84
CA HIS A 125 2.62 -14.18 -2.88
C HIS A 125 3.29 -14.07 -4.25
N PHE A 126 3.92 -12.93 -4.54
CA PHE A 126 4.75 -12.77 -5.74
C PHE A 126 5.87 -13.81 -5.78
N SER A 127 6.58 -13.98 -4.65
CA SER A 127 7.64 -14.98 -4.51
C SER A 127 7.14 -16.43 -4.71
N ALA A 128 5.85 -16.68 -4.44
CA ALA A 128 5.23 -17.98 -4.68
C ALA A 128 4.85 -18.18 -6.17
N GLY A 129 4.90 -17.13 -6.98
CA GLY A 129 4.53 -17.10 -8.39
C GLY A 129 3.10 -16.62 -8.67
N MET A 130 2.49 -15.90 -7.71
CA MET A 130 1.19 -15.25 -7.94
C MET A 130 1.37 -13.91 -8.68
N GLU A 131 0.38 -13.58 -9.48
CA GLU A 131 0.27 -12.31 -10.21
C GLU A 131 -0.82 -11.41 -9.63
N CYS A 132 -0.87 -10.15 -10.03
CA CYS A 132 -1.87 -9.19 -9.54
C CYS A 132 -3.30 -9.72 -9.71
N ILE A 133 -3.60 -10.34 -10.86
CA ILE A 133 -4.93 -10.88 -11.17
C ILE A 133 -5.28 -12.12 -10.35
N ASP A 134 -4.33 -12.80 -9.71
CA ASP A 134 -4.65 -13.96 -8.86
C ASP A 134 -5.37 -13.54 -7.59
N CYS A 135 -5.13 -12.30 -7.15
CA CYS A 135 -5.88 -11.63 -6.09
C CYS A 135 -7.01 -10.77 -6.65
N HIS A 136 -6.70 -9.87 -7.59
CA HIS A 136 -7.69 -8.92 -8.11
C HIS A 136 -8.64 -9.58 -9.12
N THR A 137 -9.92 -9.59 -8.80
CA THR A 137 -10.96 -10.15 -9.67
C THR A 137 -11.32 -9.19 -10.80
N SER A 138 -12.04 -9.68 -11.82
CA SER A 138 -12.62 -8.81 -12.85
C SER A 138 -13.51 -7.71 -12.24
N ARG A 139 -14.17 -8.01 -11.12
CA ARG A 139 -15.07 -7.11 -10.38
C ARG A 139 -14.31 -5.99 -9.67
N ASP A 140 -13.11 -6.29 -9.17
CA ASP A 140 -12.22 -5.28 -8.56
C ASP A 140 -11.65 -4.33 -9.61
N VAL A 141 -11.29 -4.85 -10.79
CA VAL A 141 -10.52 -4.10 -11.80
C VAL A 141 -11.43 -3.43 -12.83
N MET A 142 -12.38 -4.18 -13.40
CA MET A 142 -13.28 -3.71 -14.47
C MET A 142 -14.59 -3.12 -13.90
N GLY A 143 -14.89 -3.38 -12.64
CA GLY A 143 -16.12 -2.96 -11.98
C GLY A 143 -17.13 -4.09 -11.79
N ASP A 144 -18.04 -3.90 -10.83
CA ASP A 144 -19.11 -4.84 -10.51
C ASP A 144 -20.51 -4.28 -10.81
N GLY A 145 -20.58 -3.23 -11.63
CA GLY A 145 -21.82 -2.56 -12.03
C GLY A 145 -22.28 -1.44 -11.09
N TYR A 146 -21.55 -1.20 -9.98
CA TYR A 146 -21.86 -0.12 -9.04
C TYR A 146 -20.80 0.98 -9.07
N SER A 147 -21.26 2.23 -8.86
CA SER A 147 -20.36 3.37 -8.67
C SER A 147 -20.03 3.54 -7.19
N TYR A 148 -18.75 3.65 -6.89
CA TYR A 148 -18.26 3.86 -5.53
C TYR A 148 -17.54 5.20 -5.43
N GLN A 149 -17.85 5.96 -4.38
CA GLN A 149 -17.13 7.21 -4.09
C GLN A 149 -15.66 6.98 -3.69
N ASN A 150 -15.31 5.77 -3.26
CA ASN A 150 -13.95 5.43 -2.84
C ASN A 150 -13.60 3.99 -3.23
N MET A 151 -12.39 3.79 -3.75
CA MET A 151 -11.87 2.49 -4.20
C MET A 151 -11.96 1.38 -3.14
N TYR A 152 -11.71 1.70 -1.86
CA TYR A 152 -11.75 0.71 -0.78
C TYR A 152 -13.14 0.09 -0.55
N ARG A 153 -14.23 0.70 -1.07
CA ARG A 153 -15.58 0.12 -1.04
C ARG A 153 -15.79 -0.86 -2.20
N GLN A 154 -15.11 -0.64 -3.32
CA GLN A 154 -15.13 -1.54 -4.46
C GLN A 154 -14.33 -2.80 -4.18
N THR A 155 -13.14 -2.67 -3.58
CA THR A 155 -12.27 -3.79 -3.24
C THR A 155 -13.05 -4.88 -2.50
N GLU A 156 -13.05 -6.06 -3.08
CA GLU A 156 -13.78 -7.22 -2.58
C GLU A 156 -12.89 -8.14 -1.75
N ILE A 157 -11.66 -8.35 -2.22
CA ILE A 157 -10.78 -9.40 -1.71
C ILE A 157 -10.02 -8.92 -0.46
N THR A 158 -10.01 -9.79 0.54
CA THR A 158 -9.32 -9.59 1.82
C THR A 158 -8.44 -10.79 2.16
N CYS A 159 -7.51 -10.62 3.12
CA CYS A 159 -6.65 -11.70 3.57
C CYS A 159 -7.49 -12.85 4.14
N GLU A 160 -8.52 -12.50 4.90
CA GLU A 160 -9.41 -13.42 5.60
C GLU A 160 -10.19 -14.33 4.65
N ASP A 161 -10.44 -13.92 3.40
CA ASP A 161 -11.14 -14.75 2.41
C ASP A 161 -10.38 -16.05 2.13
N CYS A 162 -9.04 -16.01 2.05
CA CYS A 162 -8.22 -17.21 1.80
C CYS A 162 -7.66 -17.83 3.09
N HIS A 163 -7.31 -17.00 4.07
CA HIS A 163 -6.59 -17.42 5.27
C HIS A 163 -7.50 -17.67 6.48
N GLY A 164 -8.77 -17.23 6.41
CA GLY A 164 -9.69 -17.25 7.54
C GLY A 164 -9.42 -16.13 8.54
N THR A 165 -10.20 -16.13 9.60
CA THR A 165 -10.01 -15.26 10.76
C THR A 165 -9.38 -16.08 11.90
N PRO A 166 -8.96 -15.42 13.00
CA PRO A 166 -8.49 -16.15 14.18
C PRO A 166 -9.49 -17.17 14.73
N THR A 167 -10.80 -16.96 14.50
CA THR A 167 -11.87 -17.77 15.09
C THR A 167 -12.71 -18.53 14.07
N ALA A 168 -12.58 -18.27 12.77
CA ALA A 168 -13.39 -18.91 11.74
C ALA A 168 -12.57 -19.25 10.49
N MET A 169 -12.77 -20.46 9.97
CA MET A 169 -12.25 -20.89 8.67
C MET A 169 -12.93 -20.12 7.53
N PRO A 170 -12.31 -20.02 6.35
CA PRO A 170 -12.98 -19.56 5.14
C PRO A 170 -14.26 -20.33 4.84
N VAL A 171 -15.32 -19.60 4.49
CA VAL A 171 -16.61 -20.20 4.09
C VAL A 171 -16.53 -20.62 2.62
N TYR A 172 -17.11 -21.77 2.28
CA TYR A 172 -17.26 -22.21 0.90
C TYR A 172 -18.71 -22.50 0.54
N ARG A 173 -18.99 -22.47 -0.76
CA ARG A 173 -20.27 -22.86 -1.36
C ARG A 173 -20.01 -23.74 -2.58
N GLU A 174 -20.83 -24.77 -2.75
CA GLU A 174 -20.77 -25.63 -3.92
C GLU A 174 -21.42 -24.96 -5.15
N ILE A 175 -20.81 -25.14 -6.32
CA ILE A 175 -21.38 -24.70 -7.60
C ILE A 175 -22.52 -25.65 -8.01
N THR A 176 -23.75 -25.22 -7.79
CA THR A 176 -24.96 -25.99 -8.10
C THR A 176 -25.75 -25.46 -9.30
N ARG A 177 -25.39 -24.28 -9.83
CA ARG A 177 -26.09 -23.63 -10.95
C ARG A 177 -25.14 -23.37 -12.11
N GLU A 178 -25.65 -23.49 -13.33
CA GLU A 178 -24.90 -23.24 -14.56
C GLU A 178 -24.50 -21.77 -14.78
N ASN A 179 -25.24 -20.84 -14.17
CA ASN A 179 -24.97 -19.40 -14.27
C ASN A 179 -24.07 -18.85 -13.14
N ASP A 180 -23.49 -19.73 -12.33
CA ASP A 180 -22.60 -19.36 -11.24
C ASP A 180 -21.44 -18.49 -11.73
N GLU A 181 -21.15 -17.43 -10.98
CA GLU A 181 -20.10 -16.48 -11.32
C GLU A 181 -18.71 -17.11 -11.40
N ALA A 182 -18.42 -18.14 -10.60
CA ALA A 182 -17.15 -18.84 -10.68
C ALA A 182 -16.98 -19.53 -12.04
N LEU A 183 -18.05 -20.11 -12.61
CA LEU A 183 -18.04 -20.71 -13.94
C LEU A 183 -17.84 -19.65 -15.03
N ARG A 184 -18.50 -18.49 -14.91
CA ARG A 184 -18.39 -17.40 -15.89
C ARG A 184 -17.01 -16.74 -15.91
N GLU A 185 -16.48 -16.42 -14.73
CA GLU A 185 -15.20 -15.71 -14.60
C GLU A 185 -13.99 -16.58 -14.95
N SER A 186 -14.08 -17.89 -14.69
CA SER A 186 -12.95 -18.80 -14.86
C SER A 186 -12.78 -19.37 -16.27
N ARG A 187 -13.64 -18.96 -17.24
CA ARG A 187 -13.62 -19.48 -18.62
C ARG A 187 -12.26 -19.42 -19.30
N SER A 188 -11.48 -18.38 -19.02
CA SER A 188 -10.15 -18.17 -19.60
C SER A 188 -9.02 -18.64 -18.68
N TYR A 189 -9.33 -19.20 -17.50
CA TYR A 189 -8.31 -19.67 -16.57
C TYR A 189 -7.69 -20.96 -17.09
N ARG A 190 -6.47 -21.25 -16.66
CA ARG A 190 -5.76 -22.47 -17.05
C ARG A 190 -6.54 -23.74 -16.69
N GLN A 191 -7.23 -23.71 -15.55
CA GLN A 191 -8.17 -24.73 -15.09
C GLN A 191 -9.49 -23.99 -14.75
N PRO A 192 -10.49 -24.02 -15.63
CA PRO A 192 -11.80 -23.43 -15.34
C PRO A 192 -12.50 -24.15 -14.19
N ALA A 193 -13.34 -23.42 -13.45
CA ALA A 193 -14.21 -24.02 -12.45
C ALA A 193 -15.27 -24.90 -13.11
N VAL A 194 -15.71 -25.94 -12.40
CA VAL A 194 -16.75 -26.88 -12.86
C VAL A 194 -17.82 -27.06 -11.78
N SER A 195 -19.01 -27.49 -12.19
CA SER A 195 -20.10 -27.80 -11.25
C SER A 195 -19.65 -28.83 -10.20
N GLY A 196 -20.14 -28.70 -8.97
CA GLY A 196 -19.74 -29.51 -7.83
C GLY A 196 -18.46 -29.03 -7.11
N MET A 197 -17.70 -28.07 -7.67
CA MET A 197 -16.57 -27.48 -6.94
C MET A 197 -17.07 -26.65 -5.75
N ARG A 198 -16.35 -26.73 -4.63
CA ARG A 198 -16.60 -25.94 -3.42
C ARG A 198 -15.77 -24.67 -3.44
N MET A 199 -16.35 -23.58 -3.91
CA MET A 199 -15.65 -22.30 -4.06
C MET A 199 -15.66 -21.53 -2.75
N ILE A 200 -14.53 -20.93 -2.40
CA ILE A 200 -14.43 -20.02 -1.26
C ILE A 200 -15.26 -18.77 -1.52
N GLN A 201 -15.95 -18.26 -0.50
CA GLN A 201 -16.73 -17.04 -0.60
C GLN A 201 -15.93 -15.86 -0.06
N THR A 202 -16.01 -14.74 -0.76
CA THR A 202 -15.46 -13.45 -0.32
C THR A 202 -16.31 -12.85 0.79
N ALA A 203 -15.79 -11.86 1.50
CA ALA A 203 -16.53 -11.10 2.50
C ALA A 203 -17.81 -10.43 1.95
N LYS A 204 -17.93 -10.25 0.62
CA LYS A 204 -19.14 -9.76 -0.06
C LYS A 204 -20.14 -10.88 -0.42
N GLY A 205 -19.90 -12.13 -0.02
CA GLY A 205 -20.80 -13.27 -0.25
C GLY A 205 -20.75 -13.82 -1.67
N ARG A 206 -19.70 -13.49 -2.43
CA ARG A 206 -19.49 -13.89 -3.82
C ARG A 206 -18.44 -14.98 -3.88
N SER A 207 -18.53 -15.88 -4.86
CA SER A 207 -17.53 -16.91 -5.07
C SER A 207 -16.23 -16.32 -5.59
N TYR A 208 -15.13 -16.70 -4.94
CA TYR A 208 -13.81 -16.35 -5.36
C TYR A 208 -13.38 -17.34 -6.46
N SER A 209 -13.46 -16.88 -7.70
CA SER A 209 -13.45 -17.71 -8.92
C SER A 209 -12.22 -18.60 -9.11
N ASN A 210 -11.11 -18.37 -8.40
CA ASN A 210 -9.90 -19.19 -8.42
C ASN A 210 -9.49 -19.76 -7.05
N VAL A 211 -10.36 -19.72 -6.04
CA VAL A 211 -10.07 -20.23 -4.70
C VAL A 211 -11.14 -21.22 -4.27
N PHE A 212 -10.73 -22.42 -3.90
CA PHE A 212 -11.64 -23.54 -3.64
C PHE A 212 -11.18 -24.39 -2.45
N TYR A 213 -12.13 -25.04 -1.82
CA TYR A 213 -11.91 -26.01 -0.77
C TYR A 213 -11.85 -27.42 -1.34
N ARG A 214 -10.75 -28.14 -1.08
CA ARG A 214 -10.55 -29.52 -1.51
C ARG A 214 -9.61 -30.25 -0.54
N ASP A 215 -9.94 -31.49 -0.20
CA ASP A 215 -9.10 -32.37 0.63
C ASP A 215 -8.69 -31.73 1.97
N GLY A 216 -9.68 -31.19 2.69
CA GLY A 216 -9.43 -30.56 3.99
C GLY A 216 -8.73 -29.20 3.94
N SER A 217 -8.43 -28.67 2.74
CA SER A 217 -7.55 -27.52 2.55
C SER A 217 -8.16 -26.47 1.63
N VAL A 218 -7.78 -25.22 1.85
CA VAL A 218 -8.07 -24.11 0.93
C VAL A 218 -6.95 -24.00 -0.10
N TRP A 219 -7.31 -23.98 -1.37
CA TRP A 219 -6.40 -23.89 -2.50
C TRP A 219 -6.71 -22.66 -3.33
N LEU A 220 -5.67 -21.96 -3.74
CA LEU A 220 -5.73 -20.92 -4.76
C LEU A 220 -5.05 -21.44 -6.02
N GLN A 221 -5.65 -21.19 -7.17
CA GLN A 221 -5.05 -21.42 -8.48
C GLN A 221 -4.55 -20.10 -9.06
N GLY A 222 -3.31 -20.09 -9.55
CA GLY A 222 -2.83 -19.04 -10.44
C GLY A 222 -3.65 -19.06 -11.75
N LYS A 223 -4.33 -17.96 -12.08
CA LYS A 223 -5.30 -17.90 -13.18
C LYS A 223 -4.65 -18.19 -14.53
N ARG A 224 -3.45 -17.66 -14.76
CA ARG A 224 -2.65 -17.89 -15.98
C ARG A 224 -1.80 -19.16 -15.91
N SER A 225 -1.11 -19.37 -14.78
CA SER A 225 -0.14 -20.46 -14.64
C SER A 225 -0.79 -21.83 -14.40
N GLY A 226 -1.98 -21.87 -13.79
CA GLY A 226 -2.61 -23.10 -13.28
C GLY A 226 -1.93 -23.68 -12.05
N LYS A 227 -0.90 -23.00 -11.51
CA LYS A 227 -0.19 -23.46 -10.32
C LYS A 227 -1.13 -23.44 -9.12
N LEU A 228 -1.12 -24.50 -8.33
CA LEU A 228 -1.90 -24.59 -7.10
C LEU A 228 -1.06 -24.13 -5.90
N HIS A 229 -1.66 -23.26 -5.10
CA HIS A 229 -1.10 -22.68 -3.89
C HIS A 229 -1.98 -23.10 -2.72
N LYS A 230 -1.41 -23.87 -1.78
CA LYS A 230 -2.12 -24.22 -0.54
C LYS A 230 -2.14 -23.01 0.38
N SER A 231 -3.33 -22.50 0.70
CA SER A 231 -3.49 -21.41 1.66
C SER A 231 -3.17 -21.91 3.07
N LYS A 232 -2.46 -21.07 3.83
CA LYS A 232 -2.24 -21.30 5.26
C LYS A 232 -3.43 -20.73 6.03
N VAL A 233 -4.31 -21.61 6.49
CA VAL A 233 -5.45 -21.19 7.32
C VAL A 233 -4.99 -20.92 8.74
N ILE A 234 -5.31 -19.74 9.28
CA ILE A 234 -4.77 -19.22 10.55
C ILE A 234 -5.67 -19.47 11.76
N THR A 235 -6.86 -20.02 11.54
CA THR A 235 -7.87 -20.20 12.58
C THR A 235 -7.32 -21.05 13.74
N GLY A 236 -7.50 -20.56 14.96
CA GLY A 236 -7.06 -21.24 16.19
C GLY A 236 -5.55 -21.21 16.45
N THR A 237 -4.76 -20.46 15.67
CA THR A 237 -3.32 -20.33 15.93
C THR A 237 -3.05 -19.29 17.03
N PRO A 238 -2.19 -19.59 18.03
CA PRO A 238 -1.93 -18.67 19.14
C PRO A 238 -1.43 -17.30 18.69
N GLU A 239 -0.64 -17.26 17.62
CA GLU A 239 -0.07 -16.04 17.05
C GLU A 239 -1.14 -15.04 16.56
N HIS A 240 -2.33 -15.53 16.20
CA HIS A 240 -3.43 -14.72 15.69
C HIS A 240 -4.53 -14.45 16.72
N THR A 241 -4.38 -14.98 17.95
CA THR A 241 -5.36 -14.82 19.05
C THR A 241 -4.82 -13.97 20.21
N ILE A 242 -3.79 -13.16 19.97
CA ILE A 242 -3.18 -12.28 20.98
C ILE A 242 -4.22 -11.27 21.50
N ALA A 243 -4.44 -11.26 22.81
CA ALA A 243 -5.34 -10.33 23.46
C ALA A 243 -4.87 -8.87 23.25
N GLY A 244 -5.80 -7.99 22.85
CA GLY A 244 -5.51 -6.59 22.53
C GLY A 244 -5.17 -6.32 21.06
N HIS A 245 -4.93 -7.35 20.25
CA HIS A 245 -4.60 -7.22 18.82
C HIS A 245 -5.80 -7.32 17.87
N GLY A 246 -7.02 -7.48 18.39
CA GLY A 246 -8.23 -7.70 17.57
C GLY A 246 -8.62 -6.56 16.62
N ARG A 247 -7.97 -5.40 16.71
CA ARG A 247 -8.16 -4.27 15.78
C ARG A 247 -7.07 -4.16 14.72
N LEU A 248 -6.03 -5.00 14.71
CA LEU A 248 -4.98 -4.91 13.69
C LEU A 248 -5.48 -5.47 12.35
N GLU A 249 -5.12 -4.80 11.26
CA GLU A 249 -5.13 -5.44 9.95
C GLU A 249 -3.96 -6.44 9.83
N CYS A 250 -4.12 -7.50 9.05
CA CYS A 250 -3.05 -8.50 8.86
C CYS A 250 -1.75 -7.84 8.37
N TYR A 251 -1.86 -6.88 7.45
CA TYR A 251 -0.71 -6.16 6.89
C TYR A 251 -0.09 -5.14 7.84
N SER A 252 -0.63 -4.92 9.04
CA SER A 252 0.06 -4.15 10.10
C SER A 252 1.22 -4.93 10.70
N CYS A 253 1.04 -6.25 10.85
CA CYS A 253 2.08 -7.15 11.34
C CYS A 253 2.92 -7.73 10.20
N HIS A 254 2.34 -7.91 9.01
CA HIS A 254 3.00 -8.65 7.94
C HIS A 254 3.68 -7.79 6.87
N SER A 255 3.43 -6.48 6.78
CA SER A 255 4.17 -5.63 5.84
C SER A 255 5.65 -5.55 6.22
N LYS A 256 6.56 -5.76 5.26
CA LYS A 256 8.00 -5.60 5.49
C LYS A 256 8.48 -4.19 5.18
N THR A 257 7.86 -3.55 4.21
CA THR A 257 8.15 -2.16 3.85
C THR A 257 6.86 -1.44 3.48
N VAL A 258 6.83 -0.13 3.68
CA VAL A 258 5.79 0.75 3.15
C VAL A 258 6.46 1.95 2.51
N VAL A 259 6.18 2.17 1.23
CA VAL A 259 6.75 3.29 0.48
C VAL A 259 6.19 4.60 1.01
N GLN A 260 7.08 5.49 1.45
CA GLN A 260 6.75 6.77 2.05
C GLN A 260 7.58 7.88 1.41
N CYS A 261 6.90 8.90 0.88
CA CYS A 261 7.51 10.09 0.28
C CYS A 261 7.11 11.32 1.11
N TYR A 262 8.09 11.96 1.73
CA TYR A 262 7.92 13.06 2.65
C TYR A 262 8.30 14.39 2.00
N GLY A 263 7.59 15.45 2.38
CA GLY A 263 7.83 16.82 1.94
C GLY A 263 7.75 17.01 0.43
N CYS A 264 6.54 16.99 -0.11
CA CYS A 264 6.29 17.12 -1.53
C CYS A 264 6.11 18.60 -1.89
N HIS A 265 7.05 19.19 -2.62
CA HIS A 265 6.97 20.57 -3.07
C HIS A 265 6.34 20.61 -4.47
N THR A 266 5.09 21.07 -4.54
CA THR A 266 4.31 21.14 -5.78
C THR A 266 4.28 22.58 -6.26
N MET A 267 4.90 22.84 -7.40
CA MET A 267 4.87 24.14 -8.08
C MET A 267 3.87 24.12 -9.22
N TYR A 268 3.06 25.17 -9.32
CA TYR A 268 2.19 25.44 -10.46
C TYR A 268 2.54 26.81 -11.08
N ASP A 269 3.18 26.81 -12.25
CA ASP A 269 3.62 28.03 -12.94
C ASP A 269 2.73 28.32 -14.15
N LYS A 270 1.87 29.34 -14.03
CA LYS A 270 0.93 29.75 -15.09
C LYS A 270 1.58 30.45 -16.28
N ARG A 271 2.85 30.83 -16.18
CA ARG A 271 3.61 31.41 -17.30
C ARG A 271 4.11 30.35 -18.29
N LYS A 272 4.15 29.09 -17.85
CA LYS A 272 4.58 27.95 -18.66
C LYS A 272 3.36 27.22 -19.21
N LYS A 273 3.53 26.52 -20.33
CA LYS A 273 2.51 25.59 -20.85
C LYS A 273 2.68 24.21 -20.21
N GLY A 274 1.56 23.56 -19.91
CA GLY A 274 1.50 22.16 -19.50
C GLY A 274 0.47 21.43 -20.35
N TYR A 275 0.71 20.15 -20.59
CA TYR A 275 -0.24 19.32 -21.33
C TYR A 275 -1.46 18.99 -20.46
N ASP A 276 -2.65 19.19 -21.01
CA ASP A 276 -3.91 18.83 -20.40
C ASP A 276 -4.39 17.48 -20.96
N PHE A 277 -4.29 16.43 -20.15
CA PHE A 277 -4.64 15.08 -20.60
C PHE A 277 -6.15 14.87 -20.75
N MET A 278 -7.00 15.80 -20.29
CA MET A 278 -8.45 15.68 -20.45
C MET A 278 -8.95 16.32 -21.75
N GLU A 279 -8.28 17.39 -22.22
CA GLU A 279 -8.62 18.07 -23.48
C GLU A 279 -7.67 17.70 -24.64
N ASP A 280 -6.59 16.96 -24.34
CA ASP A 280 -5.59 16.51 -25.30
C ASP A 280 -4.78 17.65 -25.96
N GLU A 281 -4.59 18.76 -25.25
CA GLU A 281 -3.90 19.96 -25.76
C GLU A 281 -2.96 20.61 -24.73
N GLU A 282 -2.01 21.41 -25.21
CA GLU A 282 -1.22 22.28 -24.33
C GLU A 282 -2.02 23.50 -23.89
N SER A 283 -2.08 23.76 -22.59
CA SER A 283 -2.71 24.96 -22.04
C SER A 283 -1.86 25.63 -20.96
N PRO A 284 -2.05 26.93 -20.65
CA PRO A 284 -1.26 27.65 -19.65
C PRO A 284 -1.34 27.02 -18.25
N GLY A 285 -0.22 26.97 -17.53
CA GLY A 285 -0.07 26.27 -16.27
C GLY A 285 0.68 24.95 -16.43
N ALA A 286 1.88 24.88 -15.86
CA ALA A 286 2.68 23.67 -15.77
C ALA A 286 2.91 23.28 -14.31
N PHE A 287 2.79 21.99 -14.02
CA PHE A 287 3.14 21.43 -12.71
C PHE A 287 4.54 20.84 -12.71
N SER A 288 5.25 21.02 -11.59
CA SER A 288 6.46 20.28 -11.27
C SER A 288 6.43 19.90 -9.78
N GLU A 289 7.02 18.74 -9.47
CA GLU A 289 7.07 18.21 -8.12
C GLU A 289 8.51 17.83 -7.76
N THR A 290 8.92 18.17 -6.55
CA THR A 290 10.12 17.62 -5.90
C THR A 290 9.75 17.07 -4.54
N GLU A 291 10.60 16.22 -3.97
CA GLU A 291 10.42 15.70 -2.63
C GLU A 291 11.68 15.83 -1.78
N ASP A 292 11.50 15.95 -0.47
CA ASP A 292 12.60 16.08 0.48
C ASP A 292 13.27 14.74 0.75
N TYR A 293 12.46 13.70 1.00
CA TYR A 293 12.96 12.45 1.55
C TYR A 293 12.04 11.26 1.26
N ARG A 294 12.63 10.07 1.09
CA ARG A 294 11.91 8.81 0.95
C ARG A 294 12.44 7.74 1.89
N MET A 295 11.52 6.93 2.42
CA MET A 295 11.85 5.79 3.26
C MET A 295 10.88 4.62 3.08
N LEU A 296 11.32 3.45 3.51
CA LEU A 296 10.56 2.19 3.46
C LEU A 296 10.22 1.64 4.85
N TYR A 297 11.04 1.96 5.85
CA TYR A 297 10.98 1.41 7.20
C TYR A 297 11.69 2.35 8.19
N PRO A 298 11.21 2.50 9.44
CA PRO A 298 9.92 2.02 9.95
C PRO A 298 8.74 2.69 9.22
N PHE A 299 7.52 2.19 9.42
CA PHE A 299 6.33 2.83 8.88
C PHE A 299 5.30 3.05 9.98
N PRO A 300 4.60 4.19 9.99
CA PRO A 300 3.67 4.50 11.04
C PRO A 300 2.34 3.77 10.85
N LEU A 301 1.69 3.46 11.97
CA LEU A 301 0.37 2.84 12.04
C LEU A 301 -0.65 3.87 12.53
N ALA A 302 -1.87 3.79 12.01
CA ALA A 302 -2.97 4.60 12.51
C ALA A 302 -4.31 3.89 12.38
N LEU A 303 -5.38 4.50 12.90
CA LEU A 303 -6.73 4.02 12.72
C LEU A 303 -7.20 4.32 11.29
N ASN A 304 -7.62 3.28 10.58
CA ASN A 304 -8.16 3.34 9.23
C ASN A 304 -9.69 3.48 9.23
N GLN A 305 -10.26 3.60 8.03
CA GLN A 305 -11.68 3.82 7.79
C GLN A 305 -12.58 2.65 8.21
N ARG A 306 -12.02 1.45 8.41
CA ARG A 306 -12.72 0.25 8.89
C ARG A 306 -12.67 0.12 10.42
N GLY A 307 -12.12 1.11 11.13
CA GLY A 307 -11.94 1.03 12.58
C GLY A 307 -10.77 0.12 13.01
N ARG A 308 -9.92 -0.29 12.07
CA ARG A 308 -8.75 -1.14 12.29
C ARG A 308 -7.45 -0.34 12.24
N ILE A 309 -6.40 -0.86 12.87
CA ILE A 309 -5.05 -0.29 12.86
C ILE A 309 -4.32 -0.82 11.64
N SER A 310 -3.87 0.07 10.76
CA SER A 310 -3.16 -0.22 9.52
C SER A 310 -1.93 0.67 9.35
N PRO A 311 -0.95 0.27 8.53
CA PRO A 311 0.04 1.20 8.03
C PRO A 311 -0.60 2.40 7.34
N VAL A 312 0.07 3.54 7.45
CA VAL A 312 -0.26 4.76 6.72
C VAL A 312 0.99 5.27 6.01
N THR A 313 0.78 5.97 4.89
CA THR A 313 1.83 6.63 4.13
C THR A 313 1.50 8.11 3.94
N PRO A 314 2.47 9.02 3.79
CA PRO A 314 2.23 10.38 3.32
C PRO A 314 1.31 10.43 2.09
N GLY A 315 0.17 11.11 2.21
CA GLY A 315 -0.80 11.25 1.12
C GLY A 315 -0.46 12.45 0.23
N CYS A 316 0.75 12.48 -0.33
CA CYS A 316 1.38 13.67 -0.92
C CYS A 316 1.37 14.83 0.09
N GLN A 317 2.38 14.91 0.96
CA GLN A 317 2.55 16.03 1.91
C GLN A 317 2.88 17.33 1.16
N THR A 318 1.89 17.89 0.47
CA THR A 318 2.10 18.95 -0.51
C THR A 318 2.30 20.32 0.15
N PHE A 319 3.43 20.94 -0.14
CA PHE A 319 3.65 22.38 -0.02
C PHE A 319 3.45 23.01 -1.39
N VAL A 320 2.46 23.90 -1.50
CA VAL A 320 1.97 24.38 -2.79
C VAL A 320 2.48 25.79 -3.07
N THR A 321 3.22 25.95 -4.15
CA THR A 321 3.64 27.26 -4.68
C THR A 321 2.93 27.52 -6.01
N VAL A 322 2.31 28.69 -6.15
CA VAL A 322 1.59 29.08 -7.38
C VAL A 322 2.16 30.39 -7.89
N THR A 323 2.73 30.33 -9.09
CA THR A 323 3.17 31.50 -9.85
C THR A 323 2.08 31.88 -10.83
N GLU A 324 1.56 33.09 -10.67
CA GLU A 324 0.52 33.66 -11.53
C GLU A 324 1.09 34.10 -12.88
N ALA A 325 0.19 34.40 -13.83
CA ALA A 325 0.57 34.77 -15.19
C ALA A 325 1.40 36.07 -15.26
N ASP A 326 1.22 36.97 -14.29
CA ASP A 326 1.99 38.20 -14.12
C ASP A 326 3.36 37.98 -13.44
N GLY A 327 3.66 36.75 -13.01
CA GLY A 327 4.88 36.38 -12.30
C GLY A 327 4.82 36.52 -10.79
N ASN A 328 3.73 37.03 -10.21
CA ASN A 328 3.57 37.12 -8.77
C ASN A 328 3.23 35.75 -8.15
N LEU A 329 3.62 35.56 -6.89
CA LEU A 329 3.27 34.34 -6.14
C LEU A 329 1.94 34.54 -5.40
N SER A 330 0.88 33.87 -5.82
CA SER A 330 -0.40 33.86 -5.09
C SER A 330 -0.40 32.87 -3.93
N LYS A 331 0.49 31.87 -3.97
CA LYS A 331 0.78 30.94 -2.88
C LYS A 331 2.28 30.66 -2.85
N SER A 332 2.86 30.60 -1.66
CA SER A 332 4.22 30.15 -1.43
C SER A 332 4.22 29.07 -0.37
N GLU A 333 4.64 27.86 -0.75
CA GLU A 333 4.78 26.70 0.12
C GLU A 333 3.56 26.43 1.02
N TYR A 334 2.38 26.65 0.44
CA TYR A 334 1.10 26.67 1.14
C TYR A 334 0.67 25.26 1.52
N VAL A 335 0.45 25.03 2.82
CA VAL A 335 -0.19 23.82 3.33
C VAL A 335 -1.70 23.98 3.29
N SER A 336 -2.36 23.12 2.52
CA SER A 336 -3.81 23.15 2.33
C SER A 336 -4.58 22.78 3.60
N LYS A 337 -5.73 23.46 3.82
CA LYS A 337 -6.62 23.18 4.96
C LYS A 337 -7.29 21.81 4.80
N PHE A 338 -7.39 21.08 5.90
CA PHE A 338 -8.15 19.84 6.03
C PHE A 338 -8.81 19.80 7.40
N ARG A 339 -10.12 19.51 7.45
CA ARG A 339 -10.93 19.53 8.69
C ARG A 339 -10.72 20.82 9.52
N GLY A 340 -10.71 21.97 8.85
CA GLY A 340 -10.60 23.28 9.49
C GLY A 340 -9.19 23.78 9.82
N SER A 341 -8.14 22.95 9.67
CA SER A 341 -6.76 23.32 10.02
C SER A 341 -5.80 23.14 8.84
N GLN A 342 -4.76 23.99 8.74
CA GLN A 342 -3.65 23.75 7.82
C GLN A 342 -2.77 22.65 8.40
N GLN A 343 -2.77 21.49 7.75
CA GLN A 343 -2.05 20.32 8.26
C GLN A 343 -1.70 19.35 7.13
N LEU A 344 -0.57 18.66 7.32
CA LEU A 344 -0.16 17.56 6.48
C LEU A 344 -1.07 16.36 6.68
N ARG A 345 -1.04 15.45 5.71
CA ARG A 345 -1.98 14.34 5.59
C ARG A 345 -1.26 13.03 5.30
N PHE A 346 -1.71 11.98 5.95
CA PHE A 346 -1.34 10.61 5.70
C PHE A 346 -2.58 9.83 5.24
N ALA A 347 -2.39 8.69 4.58
CA ALA A 347 -3.46 7.84 4.10
C ALA A 347 -3.23 6.39 4.55
N PRO A 348 -4.26 5.67 5.03
CA PRO A 348 -4.21 4.22 5.19
C PRO A 348 -3.76 3.56 3.89
N PHE A 349 -2.77 2.67 3.99
CA PHE A 349 -2.09 2.16 2.81
C PHE A 349 -1.62 0.71 3.00
N TYR A 350 -1.87 -0.11 1.99
CA TYR A 350 -1.31 -1.44 1.87
C TYR A 350 -0.30 -1.46 0.72
N SER A 351 0.99 -1.59 1.07
CA SER A 351 2.10 -1.50 0.13
C SER A 351 2.33 -2.74 -0.73
N HIS A 352 1.52 -3.80 -0.57
CA HIS A 352 1.72 -5.05 -1.29
C HIS A 352 3.14 -5.59 -1.12
N ASN A 353 3.61 -5.65 0.12
CA ASN A 353 4.94 -6.15 0.48
C ASN A 353 4.84 -7.05 1.73
N THR A 354 3.88 -7.98 1.68
CA THR A 354 3.58 -8.92 2.76
C THR A 354 4.70 -9.96 2.89
N GLY A 355 5.26 -10.08 4.08
CA GLY A 355 6.28 -11.08 4.42
C GLY A 355 5.72 -12.31 5.13
N LYS A 356 6.48 -13.42 5.05
CA LYS A 356 6.16 -14.69 5.72
C LYS A 356 6.09 -14.59 7.24
N LYS A 357 6.96 -13.78 7.85
CA LYS A 357 7.05 -13.57 9.30
C LYS A 357 6.44 -12.23 9.66
N ALA A 358 5.69 -12.16 10.75
CA ALA A 358 5.25 -10.88 11.32
C ALA A 358 6.45 -10.03 11.78
N LEU A 359 6.21 -8.75 12.07
CA LEU A 359 7.15 -7.87 12.77
C LEU A 359 7.33 -8.33 14.22
N ASP A 360 8.51 -8.08 14.77
CA ASP A 360 8.79 -8.36 16.18
C ASP A 360 8.04 -7.37 17.08
N CYS A 361 7.56 -7.84 18.24
CA CYS A 361 6.78 -7.04 19.17
C CYS A 361 7.46 -5.71 19.55
N VAL A 362 8.79 -5.72 19.73
CA VAL A 362 9.58 -4.55 20.10
C VAL A 362 9.54 -3.46 19.02
N GLN A 363 9.35 -3.82 17.75
CA GLN A 363 9.24 -2.84 16.67
C GLN A 363 7.97 -1.99 16.84
N CYS A 364 6.83 -2.56 17.23
CA CYS A 364 5.60 -1.79 17.39
C CYS A 364 5.45 -1.18 18.79
N HIS A 365 5.89 -1.90 19.83
CA HIS A 365 5.70 -1.50 21.23
C HIS A 365 6.88 -0.72 21.82
N GLY A 366 8.07 -0.84 21.23
CA GLY A 366 9.30 -0.18 21.71
C GLY A 366 9.85 0.92 20.80
N ASN A 367 9.32 1.07 19.57
CA ASN A 367 9.76 2.10 18.63
C ASN A 367 8.61 3.09 18.32
N PRO A 368 8.61 4.30 18.92
CA PRO A 368 7.63 5.35 18.68
C PRO A 368 7.41 5.72 17.20
N ALA A 369 8.34 5.47 16.28
CA ALA A 369 8.13 5.75 14.87
C ALA A 369 6.91 4.98 14.31
N PHE A 370 6.68 3.74 14.77
CA PHE A 370 5.49 2.95 14.39
C PHE A 370 4.17 3.53 14.90
N LEU A 371 4.20 4.41 15.90
CA LEU A 371 3.01 5.10 16.41
C LEU A 371 2.79 6.46 15.72
N GLY A 372 3.70 6.89 14.85
CA GLY A 372 3.61 8.16 14.12
C GLY A 372 4.40 9.31 14.74
N PHE A 373 5.41 9.03 15.57
CA PHE A 373 6.30 10.07 16.09
C PHE A 373 7.45 10.45 15.14
N GLY A 374 7.60 9.73 14.02
CA GLY A 374 8.73 9.90 13.09
C GLY A 374 10.06 9.46 13.69
N GLN A 375 11.17 9.85 13.08
CA GLN A 375 12.49 9.80 13.70
C GLN A 375 12.48 10.67 14.95
N HIS A 376 12.95 10.14 16.07
CA HIS A 376 12.70 10.73 17.37
C HIS A 376 13.82 10.46 18.37
N ILE A 377 13.82 11.27 19.44
CA ILE A 377 14.50 11.02 20.70
C ILE A 377 13.48 10.92 21.82
N VAL A 378 13.77 10.07 22.81
CA VAL A 378 12.97 9.95 24.03
C VAL A 378 13.73 10.62 25.17
N GLU A 379 13.09 11.58 25.84
CA GLU A 379 13.66 12.34 26.95
C GLU A 379 12.66 12.36 28.11
N GLY A 380 12.92 11.55 29.13
CA GLY A 380 11.98 11.31 30.21
C GLY A 380 10.63 10.82 29.67
N ASN A 381 9.58 11.61 29.92
CA ASN A 381 8.22 11.31 29.43
C ASN A 381 7.85 12.08 28.15
N SER A 382 8.84 12.58 27.42
CA SER A 382 8.63 13.30 26.16
C SER A 382 9.23 12.54 24.98
N ILE A 383 8.59 12.67 23.82
CA ILE A 383 9.07 12.12 22.53
C ILE A 383 9.14 13.29 21.56
N LYS A 384 10.37 13.64 21.16
CA LYS A 384 10.66 14.78 20.28
C LYS A 384 11.12 14.26 18.93
N GLY A 385 10.53 14.77 17.86
CA GLY A 385 10.95 14.46 16.49
C GLY A 385 12.32 15.06 16.17
N THR A 386 13.08 14.41 15.31
CA THR A 386 14.41 14.88 14.86
C THR A 386 14.40 15.39 13.42
N LEU A 387 13.56 14.83 12.55
CA LEU A 387 13.40 15.31 11.17
C LEU A 387 12.32 16.39 11.14
N ILE A 388 12.69 17.61 11.52
CA ILE A 388 11.75 18.73 11.68
C ILE A 388 11.29 19.28 10.32
N CYS A 389 9.99 19.54 10.19
CA CYS A 389 9.41 20.20 9.02
C CYS A 389 9.88 21.65 8.93
N GLU A 390 10.33 22.09 7.75
CA GLU A 390 10.74 23.49 7.50
C GLU A 390 9.67 24.54 7.83
N LYS A 391 8.38 24.18 7.80
CA LYS A 391 7.26 25.05 8.16
C LYS A 391 6.91 25.04 9.66
N SER A 392 7.67 24.33 10.50
CA SER A 392 7.39 24.24 11.93
C SER A 392 8.62 23.96 12.76
N GLY A 393 8.92 24.80 13.76
CA GLY A 393 10.06 24.58 14.66
C GLY A 393 9.93 23.40 15.65
N SER A 394 8.90 22.55 15.56
CA SER A 394 8.69 21.46 16.54
C SER A 394 7.97 20.22 16.01
N LYS A 395 7.42 20.25 14.81
CA LYS A 395 6.65 19.13 14.23
C LYS A 395 7.54 18.33 13.29
N PRO A 396 7.71 17.02 13.49
CA PRO A 396 8.44 16.20 12.53
C PRO A 396 7.72 16.15 11.18
N LEU A 397 8.47 16.19 10.08
CA LEU A 397 7.95 15.98 8.73
C LEU A 397 7.48 14.53 8.55
N ASP A 398 8.20 13.59 9.15
CA ASP A 398 7.98 12.15 9.07
C ASP A 398 7.05 11.57 10.16
N GLY A 399 6.27 12.44 10.79
CA GLY A 399 5.34 12.08 11.84
C GLY A 399 3.98 12.75 11.73
N PHE A 400 3.10 12.37 12.66
CA PHE A 400 1.82 13.02 12.90
C PHE A 400 1.46 13.13 14.39
N LEU A 401 2.31 12.64 15.31
CA LEU A 401 2.17 12.75 16.76
C LEU A 401 3.39 13.43 17.40
N THR A 402 3.17 14.16 18.49
CA THR A 402 4.20 14.59 19.44
C THR A 402 3.79 14.24 20.87
N MET A 403 4.78 14.05 21.76
CA MET A 403 4.53 13.81 23.18
C MET A 403 5.37 14.77 24.01
N LYS A 404 4.69 15.51 24.90
CA LYS A 404 5.32 16.41 25.86
C LYS A 404 4.76 16.12 27.24
N ASP A 405 5.63 15.90 28.22
CA ASP A 405 5.27 15.66 29.62
C ASP A 405 4.23 14.52 29.76
N GLY A 406 4.44 13.45 28.99
CA GLY A 406 3.55 12.28 28.95
C GLY A 406 2.20 12.54 28.30
N ARG A 407 2.00 13.65 27.58
CA ARG A 407 0.75 13.97 26.87
C ARG A 407 0.96 13.95 25.36
N THR A 408 0.21 13.09 24.67
CA THR A 408 0.24 12.92 23.22
C THR A 408 -0.67 13.93 22.53
N ARG A 409 -0.21 14.53 21.43
CA ARG A 409 -1.01 15.40 20.56
C ARG A 409 -0.78 15.06 19.10
N ALA A 410 -1.87 14.92 18.35
CA ALA A 410 -1.82 14.85 16.90
C ALA A 410 -1.69 16.25 16.29
N TYR A 411 -0.87 16.39 15.25
CA TYR A 411 -0.72 17.64 14.50
C TYR A 411 -0.92 17.52 12.99
N SER A 412 -1.04 16.28 12.50
CA SER A 412 -1.37 15.94 11.11
C SER A 412 -2.56 14.98 11.11
N ALA A 413 -3.26 14.92 9.98
CA ALA A 413 -4.46 14.10 9.84
C ALA A 413 -4.21 12.78 9.11
N ILE A 414 -5.01 11.78 9.44
CA ILE A 414 -5.18 10.59 8.60
C ILE A 414 -6.43 10.82 7.74
N THR A 415 -6.26 10.67 6.43
CA THR A 415 -7.34 10.80 5.44
C THR A 415 -8.27 9.60 5.48
N ARG A 416 -9.42 9.76 4.80
CA ARG A 416 -10.61 8.88 4.85
C ARG A 416 -11.52 9.13 6.06
N GLU A 417 -12.75 8.68 5.90
CA GLU A 417 -13.80 8.75 6.91
C GLU A 417 -13.39 7.93 8.14
N ASN A 418 -13.68 8.42 9.35
CA ASN A 418 -13.37 7.78 10.64
C ASN A 418 -11.88 7.49 10.95
N SER A 419 -10.98 7.69 10.00
CA SER A 419 -9.53 7.55 10.22
C SER A 419 -8.97 8.67 11.09
N ARG A 420 -8.00 8.30 11.94
CA ARG A 420 -7.29 9.23 12.83
C ARG A 420 -5.97 8.64 13.36
N PRO A 421 -5.05 9.47 13.84
CA PRO A 421 -3.95 9.00 14.69
C PRO A 421 -4.48 8.28 15.94
N LEU A 422 -3.63 7.45 16.55
CA LEU A 422 -3.91 6.89 17.86
C LEU A 422 -4.02 8.02 18.91
N ASN A 423 -4.96 7.88 19.84
CA ASN A 423 -5.10 8.84 20.93
C ASN A 423 -4.10 8.56 22.06
N ASP A 424 -4.02 9.47 23.03
CA ASP A 424 -3.07 9.37 24.15
C ASP A 424 -3.16 8.05 24.94
N ALA A 425 -4.38 7.59 25.21
CA ALA A 425 -4.61 6.34 25.94
C ALA A 425 -4.25 5.10 25.11
N GLU A 426 -4.48 5.13 23.79
CA GLU A 426 -4.04 4.07 22.88
C GLU A 426 -2.50 4.03 22.81
N VAL A 427 -1.83 5.16 22.62
CA VAL A 427 -0.36 5.26 22.57
C VAL A 427 0.28 4.75 23.86
N LYS A 428 -0.18 5.21 25.03
CA LYS A 428 0.35 4.78 26.33
C LYS A 428 0.19 3.28 26.55
N ARG A 429 -0.98 2.73 26.23
CA ARG A 429 -1.22 1.28 26.33
C ARG A 429 -0.30 0.50 25.41
N THR A 430 -0.10 0.95 24.17
CA THR A 430 0.82 0.30 23.24
C THR A 430 2.26 0.30 23.78
N LEU A 431 2.76 1.45 24.24
CA LEU A 431 4.12 1.56 24.77
C LEU A 431 4.32 0.79 26.09
N SER A 432 3.28 0.69 26.93
CA SER A 432 3.40 -0.01 28.22
C SER A 432 3.66 -1.51 28.08
N VAL A 433 3.33 -2.13 26.94
CA VAL A 433 3.67 -3.54 26.65
C VAL A 433 5.19 -3.75 26.63
N ASN A 434 5.97 -2.72 26.29
CA ASN A 434 7.44 -2.78 26.24
C ASN A 434 8.08 -3.19 27.58
N LEU A 435 7.38 -3.00 28.70
CA LEU A 435 7.83 -3.46 30.03
C LEU A 435 7.88 -5.00 30.14
N CYS A 436 7.06 -5.71 29.37
CA CYS A 436 6.95 -7.16 29.40
C CYS A 436 7.86 -7.84 28.37
N LEU A 437 8.17 -7.17 27.26
CA LEU A 437 8.88 -7.75 26.11
C LEU A 437 10.30 -8.28 26.39
N PRO A 438 11.09 -7.75 27.34
CA PRO A 438 12.39 -8.33 27.69
C PRO A 438 12.30 -9.80 28.15
N CYS A 439 11.18 -10.21 28.73
CA CYS A 439 10.96 -11.58 29.19
C CYS A 439 9.94 -12.36 28.35
N HIS A 440 8.98 -11.67 27.74
CA HIS A 440 7.85 -12.26 27.02
C HIS A 440 7.87 -11.92 25.53
N GLY A 441 8.92 -12.32 24.81
CA GLY A 441 9.10 -11.96 23.39
C GLY A 441 8.29 -12.79 22.38
N LYS A 442 7.61 -13.87 22.81
CA LYS A 442 6.95 -14.82 21.91
C LYS A 442 5.43 -14.67 21.93
N ALA A 443 4.81 -14.68 20.75
CA ALA A 443 3.35 -14.60 20.61
C ALA A 443 2.59 -15.75 21.30
N THR A 444 3.23 -16.91 21.46
CA THR A 444 2.66 -18.09 22.13
C THR A 444 2.69 -18.02 23.66
N ASP A 445 3.29 -16.97 24.23
CA ASP A 445 3.40 -16.80 25.68
C ASP A 445 2.00 -16.75 26.33
N PRO A 446 1.75 -17.53 27.41
CA PRO A 446 0.46 -17.55 28.08
C PRO A 446 -0.05 -16.18 28.52
N ILE A 447 0.83 -15.21 28.80
CA ILE A 447 0.39 -13.86 29.22
C ILE A 447 -0.45 -13.16 28.15
N TYR A 448 -0.29 -13.53 26.88
CA TYR A 448 -0.98 -12.93 25.74
C TYR A 448 -2.33 -13.58 25.42
N ARG A 449 -2.69 -14.67 26.13
CA ARG A 449 -4.01 -15.32 25.98
C ARG A 449 -5.12 -14.54 26.67
N LYS A 450 -4.77 -13.65 27.59
CA LYS A 450 -5.66 -12.77 28.34
C LYS A 450 -5.07 -11.36 28.31
N GLY A 451 -5.86 -10.34 28.63
CA GLY A 451 -5.34 -8.97 28.71
C GLY A 451 -4.19 -8.86 29.73
N ILE A 452 -3.14 -8.12 29.41
CA ILE A 452 -1.99 -7.90 30.29
C ILE A 452 -2.45 -7.16 31.55
N THR A 453 -2.11 -7.70 32.72
CA THR A 453 -2.39 -7.08 34.01
C THR A 453 -1.10 -6.59 34.65
N TYR A 454 -0.92 -5.26 34.69
CA TYR A 454 0.33 -4.66 35.19
C TYR A 454 0.56 -4.84 36.69
N ARG A 455 -0.46 -5.23 37.48
CA ARG A 455 -0.27 -5.67 38.88
C ARG A 455 0.65 -6.90 39.01
N ALA A 456 0.80 -7.70 37.95
CA ALA A 456 1.76 -8.81 37.97
C ALA A 456 3.21 -8.33 38.15
N LEU A 457 3.51 -7.07 37.79
CA LEU A 457 4.83 -6.48 37.98
C LEU A 457 5.16 -6.18 39.45
N ASP A 458 4.17 -6.25 40.36
CA ASP A 458 4.36 -6.02 41.79
C ASP A 458 4.94 -7.21 42.54
N ASP A 459 5.03 -8.38 41.90
CA ASP A 459 5.63 -9.54 42.55
C ASP A 459 7.15 -9.37 42.72
N THR A 460 7.70 -10.12 43.69
CA THR A 460 9.13 -10.04 44.05
C THR A 460 10.05 -10.36 42.88
N ARG A 461 9.64 -11.24 41.95
CA ARG A 461 10.44 -11.67 40.81
C ARG A 461 10.52 -10.56 39.76
N HIS A 462 9.39 -9.95 39.39
CA HIS A 462 9.34 -8.84 38.44
C HIS A 462 10.04 -7.61 39.01
N ARG A 463 9.81 -7.26 40.28
CA ARG A 463 10.50 -6.13 40.93
C ARG A 463 12.02 -6.30 40.92
N ARG A 464 12.52 -7.50 41.24
CA ARG A 464 13.96 -7.80 41.18
C ARG A 464 14.52 -7.69 39.77
N LEU A 465 13.80 -8.19 38.76
CA LEU A 465 14.25 -8.14 37.37
C LEU A 465 14.24 -6.72 36.80
N LEU A 466 13.25 -5.90 37.18
CA LEU A 466 13.10 -4.52 36.71
C LEU A 466 14.04 -3.53 37.44
N SER A 467 14.42 -3.81 38.69
CA SER A 467 15.36 -2.95 39.44
C SER A 467 16.83 -3.12 39.03
N GLY A 468 17.13 -3.99 38.07
CA GLY A 468 18.49 -4.23 37.58
C GLY A 468 19.38 -5.04 38.53
N ASN A 469 18.86 -5.46 39.70
CA ASN A 469 19.58 -6.33 40.64
C ASN A 469 19.55 -7.78 40.12
N ARG A 470 20.48 -8.12 39.23
CA ARG A 470 20.86 -9.53 39.00
C ARG A 470 21.93 -9.94 40.01
N PRO A 471 21.93 -11.19 40.49
CA PRO A 471 22.99 -11.72 41.37
C PRO A 471 24.36 -11.67 40.69
#